data_AF-A0A971HHJ1-F1
#
_entry.id   AF-A0A971HHJ1-F1
#
_cell.length_a   1.000
_cell.length_b   1.000
_cell.length_c   1.000
_cell.angle_alpha   90.00
_cell.angle_beta   90.00
_cell.angle_gamma   90.00
#
_symmetry.space_group_name_H-M   'P 1'
#
loop_
_entity.id
_entity.type
_entity.pdbx_description
1 polymer ?
#
loop_
_entity_poly.entity_id
_entity_poly.type
_entity_poly.pdbx_seq_one_letter_code
_entity_poly.pdbx_strand_id
1 'polypeptide(L)' 'MMTTFHKNYRPNKIVSFTKGAPDIVINRCKYISINGETKALDDDVKKKILAVNNSFAKDALRVLALAYREYNSLPKNISS' A
#
# COMPACT_ATOMS: atom_id res chain seq x y z
N MET A 1 -3.92 -1.58 10.48
CA MET A 1 -3.94 -2.10 9.10
C MET A 1 -4.30 -3.58 9.13
N MET A 2 -4.66 -4.19 8.01
CA MET A 2 -4.92 -5.61 7.88
C MET A 2 -4.14 -6.15 6.68
N THR A 3 -3.39 -7.25 6.87
CA THR A 3 -2.53 -7.84 5.85
C THR A 3 -2.88 -9.31 5.64
N THR A 4 -2.88 -9.76 4.38
CA THR A 4 -3.04 -11.17 4.00
C THR A 4 -1.89 -11.58 3.07
N PHE A 5 -1.48 -12.85 3.13
CA PHE A 5 -0.41 -13.39 2.30
C PHE A 5 -0.98 -14.46 1.36
N HIS A 6 -0.64 -14.37 0.08
CA HIS A 6 -1.15 -15.24 -0.97
C HIS A 6 0.01 -15.85 -1.74
N LYS A 7 -0.02 -17.17 -1.92
CA LYS A 7 0.90 -17.89 -2.81
C LYS A 7 0.31 -17.90 -4.23
N ASN A 8 1.16 -18.04 -5.24
CA ASN A 8 0.76 -18.23 -6.64
C ASN A 8 -0.06 -17.08 -7.28
N TYR A 9 -0.14 -15.91 -6.65
CA TYR A 9 -0.71 -14.71 -7.30
C TYR A 9 0.23 -14.18 -8.40
N ARG A 10 1.54 -14.34 -8.19
CA ARG A 10 2.60 -14.15 -9.18
C ARG A 10 3.43 -15.45 -9.25
N PRO A 11 3.97 -15.84 -10.42
CA PRO A 11 4.76 -17.05 -10.57
C PRO A 11 5.91 -17.09 -9.56
N ASN A 12 5.96 -18.15 -8.74
CA ASN A 12 7.02 -18.38 -7.74
C ASN A 12 7.20 -17.25 -6.70
N LYS A 13 6.14 -16.51 -6.37
CA LYS A 13 6.18 -15.47 -5.33
C LYS A 13 5.09 -15.67 -4.28
N ILE A 14 5.36 -15.12 -3.11
CA ILE A 14 4.33 -14.80 -2.11
C ILE A 14 4.06 -13.31 -2.19
N VAL A 15 2.78 -12.93 -2.28
CA VAL A 15 2.37 -11.52 -2.31
C VAL A 15 1.61 -11.22 -1.03
N SER A 16 2.05 -10.19 -0.30
CA SER A 16 1.25 -9.63 0.79
C SER A 16 0.40 -8.50 0.25
N PHE A 17 -0.88 -8.49 0.59
CA PHE A 17 -1.76 -7.34 0.37
C PHE A 17 -2.15 -6.74 1.71
N THR A 18 -2.03 -5.41 1.82
CA THR A 18 -2.35 -4.65 3.03
C THR A 18 -3.41 -3.62 2.70
N LYS A 19 -4.46 -3.56 3.53
CA LYS A 19 -5.44 -2.47 3.53
C LYS A 19 -5.45 -1.72 4.85
N GLY A 20 -5.72 -0.42 4.80
CA GLY A 20 -5.78 0.40 6.01
C GLY A 20 -6.12 1.86 5.75
N ALA A 21 -6.05 2.66 6.81
CA ALA A 21 -6.18 4.11 6.72
C ALA A 21 -5.07 4.68 5.81
N PRO A 22 -5.38 5.61 4.89
CA PRO A 22 -4.41 6.10 3.90
C PRO A 22 -3.13 6.66 4.47
N ASP A 23 -3.22 7.51 5.50
CA ASP A 23 -2.09 8.07 6.23
C ASP A 23 -1.15 7.00 6.81
N ILE A 24 -1.70 5.96 7.43
CA ILE A 24 -0.91 4.88 8.03
C ILE A 24 -0.23 4.01 6.96
N VAL A 25 -0.93 3.68 5.88
CA VAL A 25 -0.40 2.80 4.82
C VAL A 25 0.66 3.52 3.99
N ILE A 26 0.42 4.77 3.58
CA ILE A 26 1.33 5.57 2.75
C ILE A 26 2.67 5.77 3.46
N ASN A 27 2.64 6.03 4.78
CA ASN A 27 3.86 6.20 5.59
C ASN A 27 4.71 4.92 5.68
N ARG A 28 4.17 3.76 5.34
CA ARG A 28 4.89 2.47 5.30
C ARG A 28 5.30 2.05 3.89
N CYS A 29 4.93 2.81 2.87
CA CYS A 29 5.27 2.53 1.48
C CYS A 29 6.51 3.31 1.04
N LYS A 30 7.38 2.64 0.25
CA LYS A 30 8.53 3.28 -0.43
C LYS A 30 8.27 3.52 -1.91
N TYR A 31 7.25 2.88 -2.46
CA TYR A 31 6.93 2.89 -3.89
C TYR A 31 5.42 3.03 -4.10
N ILE A 32 5.05 3.47 -5.30
CA ILE A 32 3.67 3.58 -5.77
C ILE A 32 3.57 2.96 -7.16
N SER A 33 2.44 2.31 -7.46
CA SER A 33 2.14 1.80 -8.80
C SER A 33 1.30 2.82 -9.56
N ILE A 34 1.80 3.33 -10.68
CA ILE A 34 1.11 4.28 -11.55
C ILE A 34 1.10 3.69 -12.95
N ASN A 35 -0.09 3.41 -13.49
CA ASN A 35 -0.27 2.81 -14.83
C ASN A 35 0.52 1.50 -15.03
N GLY A 36 0.64 0.68 -13.97
CA GLY A 36 1.39 -0.57 -13.98
C GLY A 36 2.90 -0.42 -13.74
N GLU A 37 3.42 0.80 -13.69
CA GLU A 37 4.83 1.07 -13.39
C GLU A 37 5.05 1.34 -11.90
N THR A 38 6.06 0.70 -11.32
CA THR A 38 6.47 0.98 -9.94
C THR A 38 7.41 2.19 -9.92
N LYS A 39 7.00 3.26 -9.25
CA LYS A 39 7.77 4.51 -9.08
C LYS A 39 8.09 4.74 -7.61
N ALA A 40 9.16 5.50 -7.34
CA ALA A 40 9.47 5.93 -5.98
C ALA A 40 8.31 6.78 -5.43
N LEU A 41 7.94 6.51 -4.18
CA LEU A 41 6.96 7.34 -3.47
C LEU A 41 7.72 8.42 -2.69
N ASP A 42 8.07 9.50 -3.39
CA ASP A 42 8.70 10.67 -2.79
C ASP A 42 7.72 11.47 -1.91
N ASP A 43 8.26 12.41 -1.14
CA ASP A 43 7.46 13.16 -0.16
C ASP A 43 6.47 14.12 -0.80
N ASP A 44 6.73 14.61 -2.01
CA ASP A 44 5.81 15.49 -2.73
C ASP A 44 4.60 14.71 -3.25
N VAL A 45 4.81 13.50 -3.78
CA VAL A 45 3.74 12.57 -4.15
C VAL A 45 2.95 12.15 -2.91
N LYS A 46 3.60 11.85 -1.78
CA LYS A 46 2.88 11.56 -0.51
C LYS A 46 1.98 12.72 -0.10
N LYS A 47 2.49 13.96 -0.09
CA LYS A 47 1.71 15.16 0.25
C LYS A 47 0.48 15.31 -0.65
N LYS A 48 0.64 15.10 -1.96
CA LYS A 48 -0.49 15.14 -2.92
C LYS A 48 -1.56 14.10 -2.59
N ILE A 49 -1.18 12.85 -2.30
CA ILE A 49 -2.13 11.79 -1.96
C ILE A 49 -2.87 12.11 -0.64
N LEU A 50 -2.15 12.59 0.37
CA LEU A 50 -2.75 12.96 1.66
C LEU A 50 -3.69 14.17 1.53
N ALA A 51 -3.38 15.13 0.66
CA ALA A 51 -4.27 16.25 0.36
C ALA A 51 -5.59 15.77 -0.29
N VAL A 52 -5.52 14.83 -1.23
CA VAL A 52 -6.72 14.21 -1.84
C VAL A 52 -7.53 13.44 -0.80
N ASN A 53 -6.87 12.64 0.05
CA ASN A 53 -7.54 11.94 1.15
C ASN A 53 -8.28 12.90 2.09
N ASN A 54 -7.66 14.04 2.41
CA ASN A 54 -8.29 15.07 3.22
C ASN A 54 -9.51 15.70 2.53
N SER A 55 -9.48 15.87 1.20
CA SER A 55 -10.66 16.32 0.44
C SER A 55 -11.80 15.31 0.55
N PHE A 56 -11.51 14.03 0.33
CA PHE A 56 -12.52 12.97 0.43
C PHE A 56 -13.09 12.84 1.84
N ALA A 57 -12.28 13.06 2.88
CA ALA A 57 -12.74 13.09 4.25
C ALA A 57 -13.73 14.24 4.52
N LYS A 58 -13.52 15.43 3.90
CA LYS A 58 -14.46 16.56 3.98
C LYS A 58 -15.81 16.21 3.33
N ASP A 59 -15.79 15.36 2.33
CA ASP A 59 -16.98 14.83 1.66
C ASP A 59 -17.60 13.62 2.41
N ALA A 60 -17.17 13.36 3.65
CA ALA A 60 -17.57 12.22 4.48
C ALA A 60 -17.33 10.84 3.85
N LEU A 61 -16.42 10.75 2.87
CA LEU A 61 -16.09 9.49 2.22
C LEU A 61 -15.14 8.67 3.10
N ARG A 62 -15.45 7.38 3.21
CA ARG A 62 -14.54 6.42 3.84
C ARG A 62 -13.52 5.93 2.83
N VAL A 63 -12.28 6.41 2.96
CA VAL A 63 -11.17 6.03 2.08
C VAL A 63 -10.33 4.90 2.69
N LEU A 64 -9.92 3.95 1.85
CA LEU A 64 -8.93 2.93 2.21
C LEU A 64 -7.76 3.02 1.24
N ALA A 65 -6.54 2.92 1.76
CA ALA A 65 -5.37 2.67 0.95
C ALA A 65 -5.09 1.18 0.85
N LEU A 66 -4.58 0.78 -0.30
CA LEU A 66 -4.15 -0.57 -0.63
C LEU A 66 -2.68 -0.55 -0.99
N ALA A 67 -1.92 -1.50 -0.44
CA ALA A 67 -0.52 -1.70 -0.74
C ALA A 67 -0.25 -3.18 -0.96
N TYR A 68 0.82 -3.48 -1.70
CA TYR A 68 1.29 -4.85 -1.86
C TYR A 68 2.82 -4.93 -1.75
N ARG A 69 3.31 -6.13 -1.45
CA ARG A 69 4.74 -6.44 -1.49
C ARG A 69 4.94 -7.88 -1.94
N GLU A 70 5.93 -8.08 -2.80
CA GLU A 70 6.32 -9.38 -3.30
C GLU A 70 7.52 -9.93 -2.51
N TYR A 71 7.48 -11.23 -2.21
CA TYR A 71 8.52 -11.95 -1.49
C TYR A 71 8.90 -13.24 -2.23
N ASN A 72 10.17 -13.63 -2.13
CA ASN A 72 10.66 -14.92 -2.65
C ASN A 72 10.25 -16.10 -1.74
N SER A 73 10.04 -15.84 -0.45
CA SER A 73 9.61 -16.81 0.55
C SER A 73 8.85 -16.10 1.67
N LEU A 74 8.14 -16.84 2.51
CA LEU A 74 7.38 -16.23 3.60
C LEU A 74 8.38 -15.57 4.58
N PRO A 75 8.20 -14.29 4.93
CA PRO A 75 9.12 -13.63 5.86
C PRO A 75 9.10 -14.32 7.22
N LYS A 76 10.29 -14.54 7.81
CA LYS A 76 10.45 -15.23 9.11
C LYS A 76 9.74 -14.50 10.26
N ASN A 77 9.71 -13.18 10.20
CA ASN A 77 9.00 -12.33 11.15
C ASN A 77 7.87 -11.61 10.41
N ILE A 78 6.63 -11.93 10.79
CA ILE A 78 5.44 -11.26 10.30
C ILE A 78 4.98 -10.33 11.42
N SER A 79 5.23 -9.03 11.27
CA SER A 79 4.71 -8.00 12.18
C SER A 79 3.78 -7.05 11.43
N SER A 80 2.84 -6.47 12.16
CA SER A 80 1.86 -5.50 11.66
C SER A 80 2.46 -4.12 11.38
#